data_AF-A0AAD8XY99-F1
#
_entry.id   AF-A0AAD8XY99-F1
#
_cell.length_a   1.000
_cell.length_b   1.000
_cell.length_c   1.000
_cell.angle_alpha   90.00
_cell.angle_beta   90.00
_cell.angle_gamma   90.00
#
_symmetry.space_group_name_H-M   'P 1'
#
loop_
_entity.id
_entity.type
_entity.pdbx_description
1 polymer ?
#
loop_
_entity_poly.entity_id
_entity_poly.type
_entity_poly.pdbx_seq_one_letter_code
_entity_poly.pdbx_strand_id
1 'polypeptide(L)'
;MNYIQTTPTSNMTASKSSTPRRTKSEFPIKLYAMLELADNIFEFAQAVTWLPHGRAFRIHNKVKFMKEVVPVFFNQTKIRSFNRQL
;
A
#
# COMPACT_ATOMS: atom_id res chain seq x y z
N MET A 1 47.32 -3.55 -34.44
CA MET A 1 47.13 -2.23 -35.06
C MET A 1 45.64 -1.91 -34.99
N ASN A 2 45.29 -0.98 -34.12
CA ASN A 2 43.92 -0.54 -33.81
C ASN A 2 43.27 0.19 -34.99
N TYR A 3 41.96 0.05 -35.15
CA TYR A 3 41.08 1.16 -35.54
C TYR A 3 39.71 1.04 -34.83
N ILE A 4 39.10 2.20 -34.62
CA ILE A 4 38.12 2.57 -33.59
C ILE A 4 36.75 2.87 -34.24
N GLN A 5 35.68 2.54 -33.50
CA GLN A 5 34.34 3.15 -33.40
C GLN A 5 33.59 3.66 -34.64
N THR A 6 32.37 3.12 -34.87
CA THR A 6 31.16 3.94 -35.13
C THR A 6 29.95 3.33 -34.40
N THR A 7 29.21 4.19 -33.70
CA THR A 7 27.96 3.93 -32.99
C THR A 7 26.78 3.84 -33.96
N PRO A 8 25.77 3.01 -33.70
CA PRO A 8 24.40 3.37 -34.03
C PRO A 8 23.69 3.88 -32.78
N THR A 9 23.58 5.21 -32.69
CA THR A 9 22.52 5.90 -31.95
C THR A 9 21.18 5.36 -32.45
N SER A 10 20.46 4.62 -31.61
CA SER A 10 19.08 4.24 -31.89
C SER A 10 18.22 4.41 -30.63
N ASN A 11 17.55 5.55 -30.64
CA ASN A 11 16.20 5.76 -30.14
C ASN A 11 16.01 5.80 -28.62
N MET A 12 16.12 7.04 -28.13
CA MET A 12 15.21 7.61 -27.14
C MET A 12 13.78 7.07 -27.37
N THR A 13 13.42 6.00 -26.66
CA THR A 13 12.02 5.76 -26.36
C THR A 13 11.81 6.40 -24.99
N ALA A 14 11.21 7.59 -25.01
CA ALA A 14 10.56 8.13 -23.83
C ALA A 14 9.53 7.08 -23.38
N SER A 15 9.94 6.23 -22.44
CA SER A 15 9.05 5.30 -21.76
C SER A 15 8.06 6.14 -20.99
N LYS A 16 6.91 6.37 -21.62
CA LYS A 16 5.69 6.83 -20.96
C LYS A 16 5.59 6.03 -19.67
N SER A 17 5.75 6.70 -18.53
CA SER A 17 5.58 6.13 -17.20
C SER A 17 4.13 5.68 -17.08
N SER A 18 3.83 4.49 -17.58
CA SER A 18 2.59 3.79 -17.29
C SER A 18 2.63 3.48 -15.80
N THR A 19 2.06 4.37 -14.99
CA THR A 19 1.79 4.07 -13.60
C THR A 19 1.06 2.72 -13.61
N PRO A 20 1.61 1.66 -13.00
CA PRO A 20 0.97 0.36 -13.03
C PRO A 20 -0.45 0.56 -12.54
N ARG A 21 -1.41 0.14 -13.36
CA ARG A 21 -2.82 0.24 -13.04
C ARG A 21 -3.02 -0.60 -11.77
N ARG A 22 -3.16 0.05 -10.60
CA ARG A 22 -3.37 -0.61 -9.31
C ARG A 22 -4.44 -1.69 -9.52
N THR A 23 -4.01 -2.94 -9.51
CA THR A 23 -4.92 -4.06 -9.70
C THR A 23 -5.74 -4.18 -8.42
N LYS A 24 -7.04 -4.51 -8.55
CA LYS A 24 -7.94 -4.65 -7.39
C LYS A 24 -7.42 -5.66 -6.34
N SER A 25 -6.52 -6.55 -6.74
CA SER A 25 -5.85 -7.53 -5.88
C SER A 25 -4.88 -6.91 -4.86
N GLU A 26 -4.45 -5.66 -5.01
CA GLU A 26 -3.52 -5.05 -4.04
C GLU A 26 -4.17 -4.72 -2.70
N PHE A 27 -5.45 -4.34 -2.70
CA PHE A 27 -6.09 -3.86 -1.48
C PHE A 27 -6.25 -4.97 -0.43
N PRO A 28 -6.81 -6.15 -0.73
CA PRO A 28 -6.95 -7.22 0.26
C PRO A 28 -5.60 -7.67 0.85
N ILE A 29 -4.56 -7.74 0.02
CA ILE A 29 -3.21 -8.14 0.45
C ILE A 29 -2.61 -7.09 1.40
N LYS A 30 -2.69 -5.80 1.04
CA LYS A 30 -2.21 -4.70 1.90
C LYS A 30 -3.03 -4.59 3.18
N LEU A 31 -4.34 -4.81 3.11
CA LEU A 31 -5.21 -4.79 4.27
C LEU A 31 -4.83 -5.90 5.25
N TYR A 32 -4.60 -7.12 4.77
CA TYR A 32 -4.16 -8.22 5.62
C TYR A 32 -2.81 -7.89 6.29
N ALA A 33 -1.81 -7.46 5.53
CA ALA A 33 -0.51 -7.06 6.08
C ALA A 33 -0.60 -5.92 7.10
N MET A 34 -1.49 -4.96 6.87
CA MET A 34 -1.77 -3.87 7.82
C MET A 34 -2.34 -4.40 9.14
N LEU A 35 -3.32 -5.31 9.07
CA LEU A 35 -3.97 -5.88 10.25
C LEU A 35 -3.01 -6.78 11.04
N GLU A 36 -2.19 -7.58 10.37
CA GLU A 36 -1.13 -8.36 11.01
C GLU A 36 -0.13 -7.48 11.74
N LEU A 37 0.34 -6.38 11.12
CA LEU A 37 1.24 -5.46 11.79
C LEU A 37 0.56 -4.79 13.00
N ALA A 38 -0.71 -4.39 12.86
CA ALA A 38 -1.45 -3.73 13.92
C ALA A 38 -1.67 -4.63 15.15
N ASP A 39 -1.79 -5.94 14.95
CA ASP A 39 -1.94 -6.92 16.03
C ASP A 39 -0.63 -7.13 16.81
N ASN A 40 0.51 -6.99 16.12
CA ASN A 40 1.85 -7.14 16.73
C ASN A 40 2.39 -5.87 17.41
N ILE A 41 1.78 -4.71 17.19
CA ILE A 41 2.21 -3.42 17.75
C ILE A 41 1.17 -2.91 18.75
N PHE A 42 1.57 -2.78 20.02
CA PHE A 42 0.66 -2.38 21.11
C PHE A 42 -0.01 -1.03 20.86
N GLU A 43 0.72 -0.06 20.29
CA GLU A 43 0.19 1.26 19.95
C GLU A 43 -0.92 1.18 18.89
N PHE A 44 -0.78 0.27 17.93
CA PHE A 44 -1.73 0.08 16.83
C PHE A 44 -2.92 -0.79 17.23
N ALA A 45 -2.74 -1.71 18.17
CA ALA A 45 -3.85 -2.50 18.73
C ALA A 45 -4.95 -1.61 19.36
N GLN A 46 -4.59 -0.43 19.89
CA GLN A 46 -5.58 0.54 20.36
C GLN A 46 -6.38 1.22 19.24
N ALA A 47 -5.91 1.15 17.99
CA ALA A 47 -6.56 1.73 16.83
C ALA A 47 -7.43 0.70 16.09
N VAL A 48 -6.88 -0.47 15.82
CA VAL A 48 -7.55 -1.57 15.11
C VAL A 48 -7.03 -2.92 15.58
N THR A 49 -7.91 -3.90 15.78
CA THR A 49 -7.51 -5.29 16.11
C THR A 49 -8.30 -6.30 15.29
N TRP A 50 -7.74 -7.49 15.14
CA TRP A 50 -8.52 -8.66 14.76
C TRP A 50 -9.58 -8.98 15.83
N LEU A 51 -10.68 -9.59 15.40
CA LEU A 51 -11.58 -10.31 16.31
C LEU A 51 -11.00 -11.71 16.58
N PRO A 52 -11.33 -12.36 17.71
CA PRO A 52 -10.74 -13.64 18.12
C PRO A 52 -10.84 -14.77 17.07
N HIS A 53 -11.81 -14.69 16.15
CA HIS A 53 -12.00 -15.66 15.08
C HIS A 53 -11.21 -15.35 13.81
N GLY A 54 -10.46 -14.24 13.71
CA GLY A 54 -9.57 -13.91 12.59
C GLY A 54 -10.25 -13.60 11.24
N ARG A 55 -11.58 -13.41 11.21
CA ARG A 55 -12.36 -13.20 9.96
C ARG A 55 -12.88 -11.78 9.79
N ALA A 56 -12.75 -10.98 10.83
CA ALA A 56 -13.13 -9.58 10.82
C ALA A 56 -12.27 -8.83 11.83
N PHE A 57 -12.21 -7.52 11.66
CA PHE A 57 -11.44 -6.63 12.52
C PHE A 57 -12.36 -5.53 13.05
N ARG A 58 -11.96 -4.91 14.16
CA ARG A 58 -12.67 -3.79 14.77
C ARG A 58 -11.75 -2.59 14.83
N ILE A 59 -12.23 -1.44 14.36
CA ILE A 59 -11.57 -0.15 14.54
C ILE A 59 -12.07 0.42 15.87
N HIS A 60 -11.19 0.48 16.87
CA HIS A 60 -11.51 1.02 18.22
C HIS A 60 -11.43 2.55 18.23
N ASN A 61 -10.39 3.11 17.61
CA ASN A 61 -10.21 4.55 17.51
C ASN A 61 -9.98 4.96 16.05
N LYS A 62 -11.04 5.47 15.44
CA LYS A 62 -11.07 5.90 14.04
C LYS A 62 -10.05 7.01 13.73
N VAL A 63 -9.83 7.93 14.66
CA VAL A 63 -8.90 9.06 14.47
C VAL A 63 -7.47 8.54 14.49
N LYS A 64 -7.13 7.71 15.49
CA LYS A 64 -5.81 7.08 15.60
C LYS A 64 -5.51 6.19 14.39
N PHE A 65 -6.48 5.36 14.01
CA PHE A 65 -6.39 4.49 12.83
C PHE A 65 -6.05 5.27 11.55
N MET A 66 -6.77 6.35 11.27
CA MET A 66 -6.54 7.15 10.06
C MET A 66 -5.25 7.97 10.08
N LYS A 67 -4.74 8.32 11.26
CA LYS A 67 -3.52 9.14 11.41
C LYS A 67 -2.24 8.31 11.48
N GLU A 68 -2.30 7.14 12.11
CA GLU A 68 -1.11 6.36 12.45
C GLU A 68 -1.00 5.07 11.63
N VAL A 69 -2.11 4.36 11.40
CA VAL A 69 -2.08 3.02 10.77
C VAL A 69 -2.27 3.12 9.26
N VAL A 70 -3.33 3.78 8.80
CA VAL A 70 -3.67 3.87 7.37
C VAL A 70 -2.54 4.49 6.53
N PRO A 71 -1.89 5.60 6.93
CA PRO A 71 -0.87 6.25 6.11
C PRO A 71 0.37 5.39 5.83
N VAL A 72 0.65 4.39 6.68
CA VAL A 72 1.78 3.46 6.52
C VAL A 72 1.57 2.51 5.34
N PHE A 73 0.31 2.14 5.07
CA PHE A 73 -0.04 1.12 4.05
C PHE A 73 -0.79 1.70 2.84
N PHE A 74 -1.50 2.80 3.05
CA PHE A 74 -2.40 3.40 2.06
C PHE A 74 -2.22 4.91 2.01
N ASN A 75 -2.13 5.49 0.81
CA ASN A 75 -2.16 6.95 0.60
C ASN A 75 -3.58 7.51 0.69
N GLN A 76 -4.29 7.25 1.79
CA GLN A 76 -5.68 7.68 1.99
C GLN A 76 -5.81 8.54 3.24
N THR A 77 -6.42 9.72 3.09
CA THR A 77 -6.65 10.66 4.19
C THR A 77 -8.07 10.63 4.73
N LYS A 78 -9.01 10.05 3.97
CA LYS A 78 -10.44 9.99 4.32
C LYS A 78 -10.88 8.55 4.52
N ILE A 79 -11.48 8.26 5.67
CA ILE A 79 -12.06 6.93 5.97
C ILE A 79 -13.10 6.47 4.92
N ARG A 80 -13.84 7.39 4.31
CA ARG A 80 -14.80 7.05 3.24
C ARG A 80 -14.13 6.42 2.03
N SER A 81 -12.88 6.79 1.74
CA SER A 81 -12.09 6.17 0.67
C SER A 81 -11.62 4.77 1.05
N PHE A 82 -11.27 4.57 2.31
CA PHE A 82 -10.92 3.25 2.86
C PHE A 82 -12.10 2.29 2.79
N ASN A 83 -13.26 2.72 3.29
CA ASN A 83 -14.48 1.90 3.32
C ASN A 83 -15.02 1.52 1.94
N ARG A 84 -14.67 2.25 0.87
CA ARG A 84 -15.06 1.89 -0.50
C ARG A 84 -14.23 0.73 -1.06
N GLN A 85 -13.06 0.48 -0.48
CA GLN A 85 -12.15 -0.59 -0.92
C GLN A 85 -12.28 -1.86 -0.08
N LEU A 86 -12.82 -1.75 1.15
CA LEU A 86 -13.30 -2.89 1.95
C LEU A 86 -14.38 -3.65 1.19
#